data_AF-G7PXR9-F1
#
_entry.id   AF-G7PXR9-F1
#
_cell.length_a   1.000
_cell.length_b   1.000
_cell.length_c   1.000
_cell.angle_alpha   90.00
_cell.angle_beta   90.00
_cell.angle_gamma   90.00
#
_symmetry.space_group_name_H-M   'P 1'
#
loop_
_entity.id
_entity.type
_entity.pdbx_description
1 polymer ?
#
loop_
_entity_poly.entity_id
_entity_poly.type
_entity_poly.pdbx_seq_one_letter_code
_entity_poly.pdbx_strand_id
1 'polypeptide(L)' 'IMDLHHYITSYVIDTEIIVFGPAYSGRETVYSNASLLIQNVTQKDTGSYTIQIIKRGDITKGVTGHLTLYRE' A
#
# COMPACT_ATOMS: atom_id res chain seq x y z
N ILE A 1 -8.23 -8.32 -13.10
CA ILE A 1 -7.44 -9.20 -12.22
C ILE A 1 -6.45 -8.29 -11.50
N MET A 2 -6.50 -8.24 -10.16
CA MET A 2 -5.59 -7.41 -9.37
C MET A 2 -4.18 -8.00 -9.48
N ASP A 3 -3.21 -7.22 -9.94
CA ASP A 3 -1.83 -7.70 -10.00
C ASP A 3 -1.24 -7.73 -8.58
N LEU A 4 -1.14 -8.94 -8.02
CA LEU A 4 -0.69 -9.14 -6.65
C LEU A 4 0.79 -8.78 -6.46
N HIS A 5 1.59 -8.69 -7.52
CA HIS A 5 3.02 -8.34 -7.42
C HIS A 5 3.25 -6.90 -6.93
N HIS A 6 2.27 -6.02 -7.11
CA HIS A 6 2.32 -4.60 -6.72
C HIS A 6 1.52 -4.30 -5.45
N TYR A 7 1.09 -5.34 -4.74
CA TYR A 7 0.37 -5.20 -3.47
C TYR A 7 1.36 -5.01 -2.33
N ILE A 8 1.32 -3.82 -1.71
CA ILE A 8 2.23 -3.48 -0.61
C ILE A 8 1.73 -4.08 0.69
N THR A 9 0.49 -3.76 1.08
CA THR A 9 -0.04 -4.13 2.40
C THR A 9 -1.55 -3.92 2.46
N SER A 10 -2.19 -4.58 3.42
CA SER A 10 -3.53 -4.22 3.88
C SER A 10 -3.50 -3.76 5.32
N TYR A 11 -4.51 -2.96 5.65
CA TYR A 11 -4.80 -2.53 7.00
C TYR A 11 -6.23 -2.91 7.35
N VAL A 12 -6.38 -3.69 8.41
CA VAL A 12 -7.68 -4.08 8.98
C VAL A 12 -8.01 -3.09 10.08
N ILE A 13 -9.00 -2.23 9.85
CA ILE A 13 -9.34 -1.13 10.77
C ILE A 13 -9.77 -1.68 12.14
N ASP A 14 -10.65 -2.68 12.18
CA ASP A 14 -11.28 -3.10 13.44
C ASP A 14 -10.32 -3.78 14.42
N THR A 15 -9.26 -4.40 13.91
CA THR A 15 -8.25 -5.10 14.70
C THR A 15 -6.91 -4.39 14.70
N GLU A 16 -6.80 -3.28 13.97
CA GLU A 16 -5.56 -2.54 13.72
C GLU A 16 -4.41 -3.45 13.21
N ILE A 17 -4.75 -4.49 12.45
CA ILE A 17 -3.78 -5.47 11.95
C ILE A 17 -3.25 -5.01 10.59
N ILE A 18 -1.94 -5.09 10.42
CA ILE A 18 -1.26 -4.89 9.14
C ILE A 18 -0.92 -6.26 8.55
N VAL A 19 -1.27 -6.47 7.27
CA VAL A 19 -0.88 -7.68 6.53
C VAL A 19 0.00 -7.28 5.36
N PHE A 20 1.27 -7.66 5.43
CA PHE A 20 2.26 -7.34 4.41
C PHE A 20 2.02 -8.15 3.12
N GLY A 21 2.12 -7.46 1.99
CA GLY A 21 2.09 -8.04 0.66
C GLY A 21 3.48 -8.32 0.11
N PRO A 22 3.57 -8.94 -1.08
CA PRO A 22 4.85 -9.30 -1.69
C PRO A 22 5.67 -8.07 -2.12
N ALA A 23 5.04 -6.90 -2.31
CA ALA A 23 5.75 -5.65 -2.62
C ALA A 23 6.24 -4.91 -1.38
N TYR A 24 6.00 -5.42 -0.16
CA TYR A 24 6.45 -4.79 1.07
C TYR A 24 7.98 -4.84 1.17
N SER A 25 8.62 -3.66 1.19
CA SER A 25 10.07 -3.53 1.27
C SER A 25 10.58 -3.18 2.67
N GLY A 26 9.67 -2.99 3.63
CA GLY A 26 10.01 -2.51 4.98
C GLY A 26 10.11 -0.99 5.08
N ARG A 27 9.92 -0.28 3.96
CA ARG A 27 9.96 1.19 3.88
C ARG A 27 8.56 1.81 3.92
N GLU A 28 7.54 0.99 3.75
CA GLU A 28 6.15 1.38 3.66
C GLU A 28 5.47 1.36 5.05
N THR A 29 4.64 2.36 5.31
CA THR A 29 3.78 2.41 6.50
C THR A 29 2.39 2.88 6.08
N VAL A 30 1.37 2.04 6.32
CA VAL A 30 -0.03 2.41 6.08
C VAL A 30 -0.66 2.85 7.39
N TYR A 31 -1.41 3.94 7.32
CA TYR A 31 -2.13 4.51 8.45
C TYR A 31 -3.63 4.23 8.34
N SER A 32 -4.32 4.29 9.48
CA SER A 32 -5.76 4.04 9.58
C SER A 32 -6.63 5.00 8.77
N ASN A 33 -6.11 6.18 8.44
CA ASN A 33 -6.73 7.16 7.54
C ASN A 33 -6.50 6.86 6.04
N ALA A 34 -6.00 5.66 5.71
CA ALA A 34 -5.69 5.21 4.36
C ALA A 34 -4.56 5.98 3.66
N SER A 35 -3.73 6.72 4.39
CA SER A 35 -2.49 7.25 3.83
C SER A 35 -1.36 6.21 3.85
N LEU A 36 -0.43 6.36 2.90
CA LEU A 36 0.75 5.53 2.75
C LEU A 36 1.99 6.43 2.82
N LEU A 37 2.88 6.14 3.76
CA LEU A 37 4.23 6.70 3.80
C LEU A 37 5.20 5.68 3.19
N ILE A 38 6.10 6.14 2.32
CA ILE A 38 7.22 5.35 1.81
C ILE A 38 8.49 6.14 2.10
N GLN A 39 9.41 5.55 2.87
CA GLN A 39 10.69 6.19 3.23
C GLN A 39 11.81 5.76 2.28
N ASN A 40 12.87 6.57 2.17
CA ASN A 40 14.05 6.25 1.35
C ASN A 40 13.70 5.83 -0.09
N VAL A 41 12.85 6.63 -0.74
CA VAL A 41 12.41 6.39 -2.12
C VAL A 41 13.55 6.63 -3.11
N THR A 42 13.63 5.79 -4.12
CA THR A 42 14.58 5.84 -5.23
C THR A 42 13.82 5.80 -6.56
N GLN A 43 14.45 6.16 -7.68
CA GLN A 43 13.78 6.06 -8.99
C GLN A 43 13.28 4.64 -9.32
N LYS A 44 13.87 3.60 -8.73
CA LYS A 44 13.43 2.20 -8.89
C LYS A 44 12.07 1.93 -8.26
N ASP A 45 11.61 2.82 -7.39
CA ASP A 45 10.30 2.78 -6.73
C ASP A 45 9.22 3.50 -7.57
N THR A 46 9.52 3.87 -8.83
CA THR A 46 8.48 4.33 -9.76
C THR A 46 7.61 3.14 -10.15
N GLY A 47 6.30 3.28 -10.00
CA GLY A 47 5.37 2.20 -10.32
C GLY A 47 3.97 2.42 -9.78
N SER A 48 3.09 1.47 -10.09
CA SER A 48 1.76 1.39 -9.50
C SER A 48 1.82 0.64 -8.19
N TYR A 49 1.12 1.14 -7.19
CA TYR A 49 1.03 0.55 -5.87
C TYR A 49 -0.42 0.40 -5.45
N THR A 50 -0.76 -0.74 -4.85
CA THR A 50 -2.10 -0.98 -4.31
C THR A 50 -2.04 -1.14 -2.81
N ILE A 51 -2.86 -0.37 -2.10
CA ILE A 51 -3.16 -0.55 -0.68
C ILE A 51 -4.59 -1.05 -0.53
N GLN A 52 -4.82 -1.94 0.44
CA GLN A 52 -6.17 -2.41 0.76
C GLN A 52 -6.56 -2.02 2.17
N ILE A 53 -7.72 -1.39 2.29
CA ILE A 53 -8.32 -1.08 3.58
C ILE A 53 -9.50 -2.03 3.78
N ILE A 54 -9.42 -2.81 4.85
CA ILE A 54 -10.42 -3.81 5.21
C ILE A 54 -11.16 -3.30 6.43
N LYS A 55 -12.48 -3.17 6.30
CA LYS A 55 -13.40 -2.82 7.38
C LYS A 55 -14.43 -3.93 7.52
N ARG A 56 -14.59 -4.45 8.73
CA ARG A 56 -15.47 -5.58 9.05
C ARG A 56 -16.91 -5.22 8.75
N GLY A 57 -17.58 -6.11 8.00
CA GLY A 57 -18.96 -5.90 7.56
C GLY A 57 -19.11 -5.00 6.33
N ASP A 58 -18.01 -4.43 5.82
CA ASP A 58 -17.97 -3.66 4.58
C ASP A 58 -17.17 -4.39 3.50
N ILE A 59 -17.35 -3.97 2.24
CA ILE A 59 -16.52 -4.38 1.12
C ILE A 59 -15.08 -3.88 1.30
N THR A 60 -14.09 -4.77 1.09
CA THR A 60 -12.68 -4.40 0.99
C THR A 60 -12.50 -3.30 -0.05
N LYS A 61 -11.94 -2.16 0.36
CA LYS A 61 -11.63 -1.06 -0.54
C LYS A 61 -10.15 -1.08 -0.88
N GLY A 62 -9.85 -1.45 -2.12
CA GLY A 62 -8.52 -1.28 -2.70
C GLY A 62 -8.39 0.10 -3.33
N VAL A 63 -7.31 0.81 -3.03
CA VAL A 63 -6.92 2.02 -3.74
C VAL A 63 -5.58 1.76 -4.44
N THR A 64 -5.55 2.04 -5.73
CA THR A 64 -4.32 1.96 -6.54
C THR A 64 -3.88 3.37 -6.87
N GLY A 65 -2.64 3.71 -6.54
CA GLY A 65 -1.98 4.96 -6.94
C GLY A 65 -0.79 4.67 -7.85
N HIS A 66 -0.48 5.59 -8.76
CA HIS A 66 0.76 5.53 -9.55
C HIS A 66 1.72 6.61 -9.05
N LEU A 67 2.93 6.21 -8.69
CA LEU A 67 3.98 7.11 -8.23
C LEU A 67 5.08 7.18 -9.29
N THR A 68 5.42 8.40 -9.73
CA THR A 68 6.54 8.65 -10.64
C THR A 68 7.55 9.56 -9.96
N LEU A 69 8.81 9.12 -9.89
CA LEU A 69 9.91 9.86 -9.26
C LEU A 69 10.90 10.34 -10.32
N TYR A 70 11.20 11.63 -10.30
CA TYR A 70 12.22 12.24 -11.15
C TYR A 70 13.49 12.49 -10.31
N ARG A 71 14.66 12.43 -10.96
CA ARG A 71 15.90 12.91 -10.34
C ARG A 71 15.83 14.44 -10.30
N GLU A 72 16.32 15.03 -9.21
CA GLU A 72 16.61 16.46 -9.17
C GLU A 72 17.61 16.86 -10.25
#